data_AF-A0A0F9GQV9-F1
#
_entry.id   AF-A0A0F9GQV9-F1
#
_cell.length_a   1.000
_cell.length_b   1.000
_cell.length_c   1.000
_cell.angle_alpha   90.00
_cell.angle_beta   90.00
_cell.angle_gamma   90.00
#
_symmetry.space_group_name_H-M   'P 1'
#
loop_
_entity.id
_entity.type
_entity.pdbx_description
1 polymer ?
#
loop_
_entity_poly.entity_id
_entity_poly.type
_entity_poly.pdbx_seq_one_letter_code
_entity_poly.pdbx_strand_id
1 'polypeptide(L)' 'MPYVVEKRTGKRPWKILDKNGKVMGSSTTKSNAEASVEVRLAGAHGWRSKG' A
#
# COMPACT_ATOMS: atom_id res chain seq x y z
N MET A 1 1.42 10.93 4.78
CA MET A 1 1.89 9.61 4.28
C MET A 1 1.69 9.56 2.77
N PRO A 2 2.68 9.13 1.97
CA PRO A 2 2.58 9.07 0.50
C PRO A 2 1.65 7.96 -0.03
N TYR A 3 1.05 7.16 0.86
CA TYR A 3 0.10 6.11 0.53
C TYR A 3 -1.18 6.25 1.37
N VAL A 4 -2.32 5.97 0.76
CA VAL A 4 -3.65 6.01 1.37
C VAL A 4 -4.29 4.64 1.30
N VAL A 5 -4.85 4.17 2.41
CA VAL A 5 -5.65 2.93 2.44
C VAL A 5 -7.12 3.32 2.35
N GLU A 6 -7.78 2.95 1.26
CA GLU A 6 -9.19 3.24 1.04
C GLU A 6 -10.02 1.96 1.05
N LYS A 7 -11.20 2.02 1.66
CA LYS A 7 -12.16 0.93 1.65
C LYS A 7 -13.01 0.98 0.39
N ARG A 8 -13.06 -0.11 -0.38
CA ARG A 8 -13.95 -0.33 -1.53
C ARG A 8 -14.91 -1.48 -1.27
N THR A 9 -15.99 -1.53 -2.04
CA THR A 9 -16.89 -2.68 -2.12
C THR A 9 -16.28 -3.77 -3.04
N GLY A 10 -16.33 -5.04 -2.61
CA GLY A 10 -15.87 -6.21 -3.39
C GLY A 10 -15.02 -7.22 -2.59
N LYS A 11 -14.55 -8.29 -3.28
CA LYS A 11 -13.76 -9.41 -2.70
C LYS A 11 -12.48 -9.00 -1.97
N ARG A 12 -11.92 -7.82 -2.26
CA ARG A 12 -10.73 -7.25 -1.60
C ARG A 12 -11.05 -5.81 -1.20
N PRO A 13 -11.69 -5.58 -0.05
CA PRO A 13 -12.27 -4.29 0.28
C PRO A 13 -11.24 -3.23 0.65
N TRP A 14 -9.94 -3.51 0.71
CA TRP A 14 -8.93 -2.52 1.04
C TRP A 14 -8.01 -2.31 -0.16
N LYS A 15 -7.94 -1.10 -0.70
CA LYS A 15 -6.99 -0.73 -1.76
C LYS A 15 -5.97 0.26 -1.23
N ILE A 16 -4.74 0.12 -1.69
CA ILE A 16 -3.64 1.01 -1.38
C ILE A 16 -3.46 1.93 -2.58
N LEU A 17 -3.56 3.23 -2.35
CA LEU A 17 -3.38 4.28 -3.34
C LEU A 17 -2.07 5.00 -3.07
N ASP A 18 -1.36 5.45 -4.11
CA ASP A 18 -0.26 6.40 -3.95
C ASP A 18 -0.77 7.85 -3.80
N LYS A 19 0.16 8.78 -3.59
CA LYS A 19 -0.10 10.22 -3.51
C LYS A 19 -0.78 10.83 -4.74
N ASN A 20 -0.75 10.15 -5.89
CA ASN A 20 -1.37 10.57 -7.15
C ASN A 20 -2.72 9.85 -7.37
N GLY A 21 -3.20 9.05 -6.41
CA GLY A 21 -4.43 8.27 -6.53
C GLY A 21 -4.30 6.99 -7.35
N LYS A 22 -3.07 6.55 -7.68
CA LYS A 22 -2.84 5.29 -8.42
C LYS A 22 -2.92 4.10 -7.49
N VAL A 23 -3.65 3.05 -7.88
CA VAL A 23 -3.73 1.79 -7.11
C VAL A 23 -2.39 1.05 -7.16
N MET A 24 -1.77 0.90 -5.99
CA MET A 24 -0.49 0.20 -5.79
C MET A 24 -0.67 -1.21 -5.23
N GLY A 25 -1.87 -1.55 -4.76
CA GLY A 25 -2.18 -2.87 -4.21
C GLY A 25 -3.61 -3.00 -3.70
N SER A 26 -4.03 -4.23 -3.41
CA SER A 26 -5.30 -4.48 -2.72
C SER A 26 -5.26 -5.70 -1.80
N SER A 27 -5.93 -5.58 -0.67
CA SER A 27 -5.97 -6.54 0.43
C SER A 27 -7.40 -6.84 0.86
N THR A 28 -7.56 -8.00 1.48
CA THR A 28 -8.81 -8.46 2.09
C THR A 28 -9.06 -7.84 3.46
N THR A 29 -7.99 -7.57 4.21
CA THR A 29 -8.03 -6.98 5.57
C THR A 29 -7.29 -5.64 5.62
N LYS A 30 -7.68 -4.78 6.57
CA LYS A 30 -7.07 -3.46 6.77
C LYS A 30 -5.61 -3.59 7.19
N SER A 31 -5.32 -4.46 8.17
CA SER A 31 -3.96 -4.71 8.65
C SER A 31 -3.00 -5.14 7.56
N ASN A 32 -3.44 -5.98 6.61
CA ASN A 32 -2.58 -6.36 5.48
C ASN A 32 -2.32 -5.19 4.52
N ALA A 33 -3.29 -4.28 4.36
CA ALA A 33 -3.08 -3.08 3.56
C ALA A 33 -2.08 -2.13 4.24
N GLU A 34 -2.21 -1.96 5.56
CA GLU A 34 -1.31 -1.14 6.38
C GLU A 34 0.12 -1.70 6.41
N ALA A 35 0.30 -2.99 6.67
CA ALA A 35 1.60 -3.64 6.61
C ALA A 35 2.26 -3.51 5.22
N SER A 36 1.46 -3.61 4.15
CA SER A 36 1.94 -3.38 2.78
C SER A 36 2.37 -1.93 2.51
N VAL A 37 1.74 -0.96 3.17
CA VAL A 37 2.15 0.45 3.13
C VAL A 37 3.45 0.64 3.90
N GLU A 38 3.58 0.06 5.09
CA GLU A 38 4.81 0.12 5.89
C GLU A 38 6.00 -0.48 5.16
N VAL A 39 5.85 -1.66 4.55
CA VAL A 39 6.90 -2.28 3.73
C VAL A 39 7.26 -1.40 2.53
N ARG A 40 6.29 -0.71 1.91
CA ARG A 40 6.57 0.21 0.80
C ARG A 40 7.28 1.47 1.25
N LEU A 41 6.93 2.01 2.43
CA LEU A 41 7.64 3.13 3.04
C LEU A 41 9.07 2.74 3.41
N ALA A 42 9.25 1.58 4.03
CA ALA A 42 10.56 1.01 4.35
C ALA A 42 11.38 0.74 3.08
N GLY A 43 10.77 0.15 2.04
CA GLY A 43 11.41 -0.12 0.74
C GLY A 43 11.76 1.16 -0.03
N ALA A 44 10.92 2.19 0.04
CA ALA A 44 11.21 3.52 -0.52
C ALA A 44 12.37 4.23 0.22
N HIS A 45 12.60 3.92 1.50
CA HIS A 45 13.72 4.44 2.28
C HIS A 45 14.95 3.53 2.32
N GLY A 46 14.89 2.27 1.85
CA GLY A 46 15.94 1.29 2.17
C GLY A 46 16.31 0.23 1.12
N TRP A 47 15.60 0.06 0.01
CA TRP A 47 15.87 -1.07 -0.90
C TRP A 47 16.14 -0.68 -2.35
N ARG A 48 16.90 0.41 -2.52
CA ARG A 48 17.58 0.69 -3.80
C ARG A 48 19.10 0.58 -3.62
N SER A 49 19.56 -0.39 -2.84
CA SER A 49 20.89 -0.95 -3.04
C SER A 49 20.76 -2.04 -4.11
N LYS A 50 20.94 -1.64 -5.37
CA LYS A 50 21.35 -2.58 -6.43
C LYS A 50 22.67 -3.19 -5.96
N GLY A 51 22.70 -4.50 -5.75
CA GLY A 51 23.89 -5.33 -5.67
C GLY A 51 23.61 -6.59 -6.46
#